data_AF-A0A369KFV6-F1
#
_entry.id   AF-A0A369KFV6-F1
#
_cell.length_a   1.000
_cell.length_b   1.000
_cell.length_c   1.000
_cell.angle_alpha   90.00
_cell.angle_beta   90.00
_cell.angle_gamma   90.00
#
_symmetry.space_group_name_H-M   'P 1'
#
loop_
_entity.id
_entity.type
_entity.pdbx_description
1 polymer ?
#
loop_
_entity_poly.entity_id
_entity_poly.type
_entity_poly.pdbx_seq_one_letter_code
_entity_poly.pdbx_strand_id
1 'polypeptide(L)'
;MTNPETKKKKAPKKKEETQPPQSDFPEAQNPLILRFNRLMDAFAKSDDERDYFLDRVEGFIIYMDLDKDQEEIEALLLELQKPSKRYYLIPKLTFYEQKKLMEGFIHEKVYDIDTREKLLDILGSRDPRENFLEFLLDHHAEHEKWQQYYQDKFRIRITEWLRENGFNFVFEEDLDLSNTVIEKIKRHLFNAKAPKDLNEVRQALRAKAQVYYSSEALNPRPKRGRPPKQIVKVEVEKPASADIYSTLPPAICSFLYVPEFNTASEVTFSAKFGSQDEFVTNFKSTQKTQSSLSQLEELSRRLANIRLTNQQDEIILGAQGRVLETVPEVAAPVKRRSSKSKG
;
A
#
# COMPACT_ATOMS: atom_id res chain seq x y z
N MET A 1 84.07 -23.05 -10.93
CA MET A 1 83.67 -23.10 -9.52
C MET A 1 83.53 -21.66 -9.04
N THR A 2 82.41 -21.03 -9.38
CA THR A 2 81.24 -20.75 -8.52
C THR A 2 81.44 -19.54 -7.61
N ASN A 3 80.88 -18.41 -8.08
CA ASN A 3 80.68 -17.13 -7.41
C ASN A 3 79.50 -17.24 -6.42
N PRO A 4 79.55 -16.65 -5.21
CA PRO A 4 78.40 -16.61 -4.31
C PRO A 4 77.69 -15.25 -4.39
N GLU A 5 76.51 -15.22 -5.03
CA GLU A 5 75.52 -14.15 -4.85
C GLU A 5 74.40 -14.63 -3.91
N THR A 6 74.35 -14.08 -2.71
CA THR A 6 73.17 -14.16 -1.83
C THR A 6 72.79 -12.76 -1.38
N LYS A 7 71.66 -12.26 -1.87
CA LYS A 7 70.63 -11.50 -1.13
C LYS A 7 69.63 -10.89 -2.11
N LYS A 8 68.39 -11.36 -2.09
CA LYS A 8 67.19 -10.51 -2.22
C LYS A 8 65.98 -11.24 -1.65
N LYS A 9 65.61 -10.86 -0.42
CA LYS A 9 64.32 -11.17 0.22
C LYS A 9 63.21 -10.54 -0.60
N LYS A 10 62.26 -11.36 -1.07
CA LYS A 10 61.02 -10.91 -1.72
C LYS A 10 60.00 -10.60 -0.62
N ALA A 11 59.65 -9.33 -0.46
CA ALA A 11 58.57 -8.90 0.42
C ALA A 11 57.20 -9.29 -0.18
N PRO A 12 56.20 -9.66 0.65
CA PRO A 12 54.86 -9.95 0.18
C PRO A 12 54.09 -8.66 -0.15
N LYS A 13 53.41 -8.66 -1.30
CA LYS A 13 52.53 -7.59 -1.78
C LYS A 13 51.39 -7.38 -0.77
N LYS A 14 51.27 -6.15 -0.25
CA LYS A 14 50.06 -5.64 0.42
C LYS A 14 48.88 -5.79 -0.55
N LYS A 15 47.83 -6.47 -0.10
CA LYS A 15 46.50 -6.42 -0.73
C LYS A 15 46.00 -4.98 -0.56
N GLU A 16 45.71 -4.33 -1.68
CA GLU A 16 44.93 -3.09 -1.70
C GLU A 16 43.55 -3.41 -1.11
N GLU A 17 43.25 -2.83 0.04
CA GLU A 17 41.90 -2.72 0.55
C GLU A 17 41.16 -1.74 -0.35
N THR A 18 40.25 -2.26 -1.16
CA THR A 18 39.30 -1.48 -1.95
C THR A 18 38.43 -0.68 -0.99
N GLN A 19 38.70 0.62 -0.84
CA GLN A 19 37.82 1.53 -0.10
C GLN A 19 36.46 1.59 -0.81
N PRO A 20 35.33 1.54 -0.08
CA PRO A 20 34.02 1.74 -0.69
C PRO A 20 33.94 3.16 -1.27
N PRO A 21 33.18 3.36 -2.36
CA PRO A 21 33.08 4.65 -3.04
C PRO A 21 32.59 5.73 -2.07
N GLN A 22 33.29 6.86 -2.02
CA GLN A 22 32.88 8.03 -1.24
C GLN A 22 31.46 8.43 -1.65
N SER A 23 30.51 8.39 -0.73
CA SER A 23 29.15 8.82 -0.95
C SER A 23 29.07 10.34 -0.84
N ASP A 24 28.43 11.01 -1.81
CA ASP A 24 28.15 12.46 -1.77
C ASP A 24 27.18 12.88 -0.65
N PHE A 25 26.66 11.92 0.11
CA PHE A 25 25.66 12.10 1.16
C PHE A 25 26.21 11.71 2.54
N PRO A 26 25.69 12.31 3.62
CA PRO A 26 26.10 11.97 4.97
C PRO A 26 25.74 10.51 5.30
N GLU A 27 26.68 9.81 5.92
CA GLU A 27 26.51 8.40 6.28
C GLU A 27 25.73 8.27 7.61
N ALA A 28 24.62 7.55 7.57
CA ALA A 28 23.80 7.25 8.74
C ALA A 28 24.60 6.42 9.76
N GLN A 29 24.59 6.85 11.02
CA GLN A 29 25.36 6.21 12.10
C GLN A 29 24.64 4.98 12.69
N ASN A 30 23.39 4.75 12.32
CA ASN A 30 22.58 3.61 12.73
C ASN A 30 21.73 3.12 11.54
N PRO A 31 21.20 1.88 11.63
CA PRO A 31 20.24 1.40 10.66
C PRO A 31 19.07 2.39 10.51
N LEU A 32 18.55 2.50 9.28
CA LEU A 32 17.37 3.31 8.97
C LEU A 32 16.17 2.76 9.74
N ILE A 33 15.42 3.65 10.37
CA ILE A 33 14.18 3.29 11.04
C ILE A 33 13.06 3.49 10.02
N LEU A 34 12.60 2.39 9.44
CA LEU A 34 11.56 2.39 8.42
C LEU A 34 10.22 1.99 9.04
N ARG A 35 9.12 2.48 8.47
CA ARG A 35 7.78 2.03 8.85
C ARG A 35 7.31 0.96 7.87
N PHE A 36 7.11 -0.24 8.37
CA PHE A 36 6.64 -1.37 7.58
C PHE A 36 5.30 -1.05 6.92
N ASN A 37 4.35 -0.49 7.66
CA ASN A 37 3.01 -0.19 7.15
C ASN A 37 3.03 0.77 5.95
N ARG A 38 3.94 1.75 5.95
CA ARG A 38 4.11 2.69 4.83
C ARG A 38 4.71 2.05 3.59
N LEU A 39 5.73 1.21 3.80
CA LEU A 39 6.33 0.46 2.71
C LEU A 39 5.32 -0.52 2.12
N MET A 40 4.54 -1.18 2.96
CA MET A 40 3.49 -2.09 2.53
C MET A 40 2.45 -1.39 1.66
N ASP A 41 1.98 -0.20 2.05
CA ASP A 41 1.04 0.56 1.21
C ASP A 41 1.67 1.00 -0.11
N ALA A 42 2.90 1.51 -0.08
CA ALA A 42 3.63 1.90 -1.28
C ALA A 42 3.82 0.73 -2.26
N PHE A 43 4.17 -0.46 -1.76
CA PHE A 43 4.26 -1.68 -2.58
C PHE A 43 2.90 -2.13 -3.13
N ALA A 44 1.83 -1.98 -2.36
CA ALA A 44 0.49 -2.41 -2.75
C ALA A 44 -0.20 -1.46 -3.74
N LYS A 45 0.11 -0.16 -3.66
CA LYS A 45 -0.46 0.90 -4.52
C LYS A 45 0.44 1.29 -5.70
N SER A 46 1.64 0.75 -5.79
CA SER A 46 2.49 0.99 -6.96
C SER A 46 1.93 0.27 -8.18
N ASP A 47 1.55 1.04 -9.19
CA ASP A 47 0.98 0.59 -10.46
C ASP A 47 1.63 1.37 -11.62
N ASP A 48 1.09 1.24 -12.83
CA ASP A 48 1.66 1.90 -14.01
C ASP A 48 1.52 3.43 -13.99
N GLU A 49 0.65 3.97 -13.14
CA GLU A 49 0.39 5.41 -12.99
C GLU A 49 1.06 6.00 -11.74
N ARG A 50 1.35 5.16 -10.74
CA ARG A 50 1.83 5.56 -9.40
C ARG A 50 3.19 4.94 -9.10
N ASP A 51 4.23 5.76 -9.22
CA ASP A 51 5.58 5.38 -8.84
C ASP A 51 5.94 5.86 -7.43
N TYR A 52 6.58 4.97 -6.67
CA TYR A 52 7.08 5.25 -5.33
C TYR A 52 8.60 5.02 -5.29
N PHE A 53 9.32 5.93 -4.64
CA PHE A 53 10.77 5.82 -4.45
C PHE A 53 11.12 5.80 -2.97
N LEU A 54 12.03 4.92 -2.57
CA LEU A 54 12.60 4.89 -1.23
C LEU A 54 13.96 5.57 -1.20
N ASP A 55 14.15 6.47 -0.25
CA ASP A 55 15.44 7.11 0.03
C ASP A 55 16.36 6.20 0.86
N ARG A 56 17.62 6.08 0.45
CA ARG A 56 18.65 5.28 1.12
C ARG A 56 19.35 5.99 2.29
N VAL A 57 19.18 7.30 2.44
CA VAL A 57 19.95 8.11 3.40
C VAL A 57 19.19 8.25 4.72
N GLU A 58 17.91 8.59 4.67
CA GLU A 58 17.01 8.82 5.81
C GLU A 58 15.79 7.89 5.81
N GLY A 59 15.45 7.27 4.68
CA GLY A 59 14.36 6.29 4.62
C GLY A 59 12.96 6.86 4.41
N PHE A 60 12.83 8.08 3.88
CA PHE A 60 11.54 8.61 3.44
C PHE A 60 11.10 8.01 2.10
N ILE A 61 9.79 8.01 1.86
CA ILE A 61 9.18 7.57 0.61
C ILE A 61 8.73 8.80 -0.17
N ILE A 62 8.99 8.79 -1.47
CA ILE A 62 8.54 9.79 -2.43
C ILE A 62 7.42 9.17 -3.24
N TYR A 63 6.32 9.88 -3.42
CA TYR A 63 5.23 9.51 -4.32
C TYR A 63 5.22 10.47 -5.50
N MET A 64 5.38 9.95 -6.72
CA MET A 64 5.32 10.75 -7.93
C MET A 64 3.86 11.01 -8.29
N ASP A 65 3.37 12.18 -7.90
CA ASP A 65 2.01 12.62 -8.15
C ASP A 65 1.93 13.41 -9.46
N LEU A 66 1.30 12.82 -10.48
CA LEU A 66 1.15 13.43 -11.81
C LEU A 66 0.13 14.58 -11.82
N ASP A 67 -0.66 14.74 -10.75
CA ASP A 67 -1.62 15.85 -10.61
C ASP A 67 -0.94 17.17 -10.20
N LYS A 68 0.36 17.16 -9.93
CA LYS A 68 1.17 18.33 -9.54
C LYS A 68 1.52 19.21 -10.74
N ASP A 69 1.93 20.44 -10.43
CA ASP A 69 2.39 21.38 -11.45
C ASP A 69 3.61 20.83 -12.20
N GLN A 70 3.62 21.05 -13.52
CA GLN A 70 4.67 20.55 -14.41
C GLN A 70 6.08 20.99 -13.97
N GLU A 71 6.23 22.21 -13.47
CA GLU A 71 7.51 22.73 -12.96
C GLU A 71 8.03 21.93 -11.76
N GLU A 72 7.13 21.50 -10.86
CA GLU A 72 7.50 20.67 -9.70
C GLU A 72 7.90 19.26 -10.13
N ILE A 73 7.17 18.67 -11.08
CA ILE A 73 7.47 17.34 -11.63
C ILE A 73 8.82 17.33 -12.33
N GLU A 74 9.12 18.36 -13.14
CA GLU A 74 10.42 18.49 -13.80
C GLU A 74 11.56 18.68 -12.80
N ALA A 75 11.35 19.47 -11.74
CA ALA A 75 12.32 19.62 -10.67
C ALA A 75 12.59 18.29 -9.94
N LEU A 76 11.55 17.49 -9.68
CA LEU A 76 11.68 16.16 -9.09
C LEU A 76 12.45 15.21 -10.01
N LEU A 77 12.09 15.17 -11.30
CA LEU A 77 12.77 14.30 -12.27
C LEU A 77 14.25 14.66 -12.41
N LEU A 78 14.59 15.96 -12.40
CA LEU A 78 15.97 16.41 -12.44
C LEU A 78 16.74 15.98 -11.19
N GLU A 79 16.10 15.99 -10.01
CA GLU A 79 16.67 15.48 -8.76
C GLU A 79 16.87 13.96 -8.79
N LEU A 80 15.89 13.20 -9.30
CA LEU A 80 15.94 11.74 -9.43
C LEU A 80 16.98 11.26 -10.47
N GLN A 81 17.20 12.04 -11.53
CA GLN A 81 18.18 11.75 -12.57
C GLN A 81 19.63 12.03 -12.16
N LYS A 82 19.86 12.72 -11.04
CA LYS A 82 21.22 12.90 -10.53
C LYS A 82 21.85 11.52 -10.34
N PRO A 83 23.13 11.32 -10.70
CA PRO A 83 23.84 10.02 -10.64
C PRO A 83 24.14 9.55 -9.21
N SER A 84 23.26 9.91 -8.29
CA SER A 84 23.27 9.63 -6.88
C SER A 84 22.39 8.40 -6.69
N LYS A 85 22.95 7.25 -6.32
CA LYS A 85 22.20 6.01 -6.01
C LYS A 85 21.42 6.13 -4.69
N ARG A 86 20.75 7.26 -4.51
CA ARG A 86 20.03 7.67 -3.31
C ARG A 86 18.60 7.12 -3.31
N TYR A 87 17.93 7.22 -4.45
CA TYR A 87 16.53 6.83 -4.60
C TYR A 87 16.42 5.48 -5.31
N TYR A 88 15.61 4.59 -4.73
CA TYR A 88 15.31 3.28 -5.29
C TYR A 88 13.83 3.18 -5.61
N LEU A 89 13.50 2.81 -6.84
CA LEU A 89 12.12 2.56 -7.25
C LEU A 89 11.57 1.33 -6.52
N ILE A 90 10.43 1.50 -5.86
CA ILE A 90 9.69 0.42 -5.23
C ILE A 90 9.06 -0.44 -6.34
N PRO A 91 9.23 -1.77 -6.30
CA PRO A 91 8.75 -2.64 -7.37
C PRO A 91 7.22 -2.73 -7.36
N LYS A 92 6.64 -2.60 -8.54
CA LYS A 92 5.21 -2.78 -8.80
C LYS A 92 4.79 -4.22 -8.55
N LEU A 93 3.59 -4.41 -8.03
CA LEU A 93 3.03 -5.74 -7.82
C LEU A 93 2.23 -6.15 -9.04
N THR A 94 2.78 -7.07 -9.83
CA THR A 94 2.13 -7.52 -11.07
C THR A 94 0.83 -8.26 -10.78
N PHE A 95 -0.10 -8.25 -11.75
CA PHE A 95 -1.35 -9.01 -11.65
C PHE A 95 -1.12 -10.50 -11.33
N TYR A 96 -0.08 -11.09 -11.91
CA TYR A 96 0.29 -12.49 -11.66
C TYR A 96 0.70 -12.72 -10.20
N GLU A 97 1.52 -11.83 -9.62
CA GLU A 97 1.92 -11.92 -8.21
C GLU A 97 0.74 -11.72 -7.27
N GLN A 98 -0.16 -10.78 -7.58
CA GLN A 98 -1.40 -10.58 -6.81
C GLN A 98 -2.26 -11.84 -6.83
N LYS A 99 -2.46 -12.43 -8.01
CA LYS A 99 -3.23 -13.67 -8.15
C LYS A 99 -2.61 -14.82 -7.37
N LYS A 100 -1.29 -15.02 -7.50
CA LYS A 100 -0.56 -16.06 -6.76
C LYS A 100 -0.64 -15.87 -5.25
N LEU A 101 -0.67 -14.63 -4.77
CA LEU A 101 -0.82 -14.33 -3.36
C LEU A 101 -2.22 -14.74 -2.86
N MET A 102 -3.28 -14.43 -3.61
CA MET A 102 -4.64 -14.88 -3.32
C MET A 102 -4.77 -16.40 -3.38
N GLU A 103 -4.24 -17.06 -4.41
CA GLU A 103 -4.21 -18.53 -4.52
C GLU A 103 -3.49 -19.18 -3.33
N GLY A 104 -2.32 -18.62 -2.94
CA GLY A 104 -1.56 -19.09 -1.79
C GLY A 104 -2.35 -18.98 -0.49
N PHE A 105 -3.12 -17.91 -0.29
CA PHE A 105 -3.99 -17.78 0.88
C PHE A 105 -5.07 -18.87 0.92
N ILE A 106 -5.76 -19.07 -0.20
CA ILE A 106 -6.82 -20.08 -0.32
C ILE A 106 -6.28 -21.48 -0.02
N HIS A 107 -5.06 -21.79 -0.45
CA HIS A 107 -4.45 -23.10 -0.21
C HIS A 107 -3.87 -23.27 1.19
N GLU A 108 -3.27 -22.24 1.78
CA GLU A 108 -2.53 -22.31 3.05
C GLU A 108 -3.41 -22.03 4.28
N LYS A 109 -4.45 -21.18 4.16
CA LYS A 109 -5.17 -20.60 5.31
C LYS A 109 -6.67 -20.89 5.34
N VAL A 110 -7.28 -21.17 4.19
CA VAL A 110 -8.70 -21.52 4.11
C VAL A 110 -8.87 -23.03 4.29
N TYR A 111 -9.44 -23.41 5.44
CA TYR A 111 -9.64 -24.82 5.81
C TYR A 111 -11.01 -25.36 5.43
N ASP A 112 -12.01 -24.48 5.31
CA ASP A 112 -13.35 -24.85 4.89
C ASP A 112 -13.38 -25.12 3.38
N ILE A 113 -13.88 -26.29 2.99
CA ILE A 113 -13.83 -26.78 1.61
C ILE A 113 -14.78 -25.96 0.73
N ASP A 114 -16.00 -25.68 1.21
CA ASP A 114 -17.00 -24.93 0.45
C ASP A 114 -16.54 -23.48 0.20
N THR A 115 -15.97 -22.84 1.22
CA THR A 115 -15.38 -21.51 1.11
C THR A 115 -14.18 -21.50 0.17
N ARG A 116 -13.33 -22.52 0.24
CA ARG A 116 -12.16 -22.68 -0.63
C ARG A 116 -12.56 -22.81 -2.10
N GLU A 117 -13.55 -23.64 -2.42
CA GLU A 117 -14.02 -23.80 -3.80
C GLU A 117 -14.61 -22.51 -4.35
N LYS A 118 -15.47 -21.81 -3.58
CA LYS A 118 -16.03 -20.51 -3.98
C LYS A 118 -14.94 -19.47 -4.26
N LEU A 119 -13.91 -19.39 -3.42
CA LEU A 119 -12.80 -18.47 -3.62
C LEU A 119 -11.98 -18.82 -4.87
N LEU A 120 -11.79 -20.10 -5.18
CA LEU A 120 -11.12 -20.53 -6.42
C LEU A 120 -11.94 -20.17 -7.66
N ASP A 121 -13.26 -20.33 -7.60
CA ASP A 121 -14.17 -19.91 -8.68
C ASP A 121 -14.10 -18.40 -8.91
N ILE A 122 -14.05 -17.61 -7.83
CA ILE A 122 -13.86 -16.15 -7.88
C ILE A 122 -12.53 -15.79 -8.57
N LEU A 123 -11.45 -16.54 -8.33
CA LEU A 123 -10.16 -16.30 -9.01
C LEU A 123 -10.18 -16.59 -10.52
N GLY A 124 -11.15 -17.38 -10.98
CA GLY A 124 -11.44 -17.62 -12.39
C GLY A 124 -12.38 -16.58 -13.02
N SER A 125 -13.00 -15.72 -12.20
CA SER A 125 -13.98 -14.72 -12.66
C SER A 125 -13.35 -13.47 -13.28
N ARG A 126 -14.19 -12.59 -13.84
CA ARG A 126 -13.81 -11.25 -14.28
C ARG A 126 -13.55 -10.38 -13.04
N ASP A 127 -12.41 -9.69 -12.99
CA ASP A 127 -11.96 -8.86 -11.86
C ASP A 127 -11.76 -9.64 -10.54
N PRO A 128 -10.86 -10.64 -10.53
CA PRO A 128 -10.72 -11.60 -9.42
C PRO A 128 -10.33 -10.95 -8.09
N ARG A 129 -9.60 -9.83 -8.10
CA ARG A 129 -9.16 -9.14 -6.89
C ARG A 129 -10.33 -8.51 -6.13
N GLU A 130 -11.22 -7.83 -6.85
CA GLU A 130 -12.34 -7.10 -6.22
C GLU A 130 -13.34 -8.08 -5.65
N ASN A 131 -13.75 -9.06 -6.45
CA ASN A 131 -14.67 -10.11 -6.04
C ASN A 131 -14.12 -10.92 -4.86
N PHE A 132 -12.80 -11.14 -4.81
CA PHE A 132 -12.14 -11.83 -3.71
C PHE A 132 -12.20 -11.01 -2.41
N LEU A 133 -11.91 -9.72 -2.48
CA LEU A 133 -12.00 -8.83 -1.31
C LEU A 133 -13.45 -8.65 -0.85
N GLU A 134 -14.40 -8.55 -1.79
CA GLU A 134 -15.83 -8.48 -1.51
C GLU A 134 -16.30 -9.71 -0.73
N PHE A 135 -15.96 -10.90 -1.22
CA PHE A 135 -16.28 -12.15 -0.54
C PHE A 135 -15.70 -12.19 0.88
N LEU A 136 -14.44 -11.76 1.06
CA LEU A 136 -13.81 -11.75 2.38
C LEU A 136 -14.50 -10.79 3.35
N LEU A 137 -14.97 -9.63 2.87
CA LEU A 137 -15.67 -8.67 3.73
C LEU A 137 -16.96 -9.22 4.31
N ASP A 138 -17.66 -10.07 3.56
CA ASP A 138 -18.85 -10.78 4.05
C ASP A 138 -18.49 -11.93 5.02
N HIS A 139 -17.22 -12.37 5.03
CA HIS A 139 -16.71 -13.47 5.85
C HIS A 139 -15.60 -13.00 6.79
N HIS A 140 -15.97 -12.26 7.84
CA HIS A 140 -15.02 -11.63 8.78
C HIS A 140 -13.90 -12.55 9.30
N ALA A 141 -14.18 -13.82 9.60
CA ALA A 141 -13.17 -14.76 10.07
C ALA A 141 -12.08 -15.08 9.02
N GLU A 142 -12.45 -15.14 7.74
CA GLU A 142 -11.48 -15.31 6.65
C GLU A 142 -10.77 -14.00 6.33
N HIS A 143 -11.45 -12.87 6.48
CA HIS A 143 -10.84 -11.54 6.34
C HIS A 143 -9.69 -11.32 7.33
N GLU A 144 -9.86 -11.67 8.61
CA GLU A 144 -8.78 -11.55 9.60
C GLU A 144 -7.56 -12.43 9.24
N LYS A 145 -7.81 -13.68 8.79
CA LYS A 145 -6.74 -14.58 8.33
C LYS A 145 -6.04 -14.02 7.10
N TRP A 146 -6.80 -13.43 6.18
CA TRP A 146 -6.27 -12.79 4.99
C TRP A 146 -5.36 -11.62 5.35
N GLN A 147 -5.79 -10.73 6.24
CA GLN A 147 -4.98 -9.59 6.69
C GLN A 147 -3.64 -10.04 7.28
N GLN A 148 -3.66 -11.03 8.18
CA GLN A 148 -2.43 -11.60 8.76
C GLN A 148 -1.53 -12.22 7.70
N TYR A 149 -2.09 -13.06 6.83
CA TYR A 149 -1.35 -13.70 5.73
C TYR A 149 -0.74 -12.67 4.77
N TYR A 150 -1.50 -11.63 4.43
CA TYR A 150 -1.09 -10.58 3.52
C TYR A 150 0.07 -9.77 4.11
N GLN A 151 -0.03 -9.36 5.39
CA GLN A 151 1.06 -8.69 6.10
C GLN A 151 2.32 -9.56 6.18
N ASP A 152 2.19 -10.85 6.51
CA ASP A 152 3.32 -11.79 6.60
C ASP A 152 4.06 -11.92 5.27
N LYS A 153 3.32 -12.12 4.15
CA LYS A 153 3.95 -12.26 2.83
C LYS A 153 4.60 -10.96 2.37
N PHE A 154 3.97 -9.81 2.63
CA PHE A 154 4.57 -8.51 2.30
C PHE A 154 5.78 -8.19 3.16
N ARG A 155 5.77 -8.58 4.44
CA ARG A 155 6.93 -8.45 5.32
C ARG A 155 8.13 -9.21 4.78
N ILE A 156 7.93 -10.44 4.30
CA ILE A 156 8.99 -11.22 3.65
C ILE A 156 9.47 -10.52 2.37
N ARG A 157 8.54 -10.17 1.47
CA ARG A 157 8.86 -9.51 0.18
C ARG A 157 9.64 -8.20 0.35
N ILE A 158 9.18 -7.32 1.25
CA ILE A 158 9.82 -6.03 1.52
C ILE A 158 11.20 -6.25 2.14
N THR A 159 11.32 -7.20 3.06
CA THR A 159 12.61 -7.55 3.67
C THR A 159 13.60 -8.09 2.62
N GLU A 160 13.16 -8.97 1.71
CA GLU A 160 13.96 -9.46 0.59
C GLU A 160 14.44 -8.33 -0.30
N TRP A 161 13.52 -7.46 -0.73
CA TRP A 161 13.85 -6.33 -1.60
C TRP A 161 14.82 -5.36 -0.94
N LEU A 162 14.65 -5.03 0.35
CA LEU A 162 15.57 -4.18 1.09
C LEU A 162 16.97 -4.81 1.23
N ARG A 163 17.06 -6.14 1.43
CA ARG A 163 18.34 -6.86 1.47
C ARG A 163 19.06 -6.83 0.13
N GLU A 164 18.35 -7.12 -0.96
CA GLU A 164 18.90 -7.14 -2.32
C GLU A 164 19.49 -5.79 -2.73
N ASN A 165 18.86 -4.70 -2.30
CA ASN A 165 19.32 -3.34 -2.56
C ASN A 165 20.34 -2.82 -1.52
N GLY A 166 20.72 -3.63 -0.53
CA GLY A 166 21.77 -3.31 0.44
C GLY A 166 21.39 -2.22 1.45
N PHE A 167 20.12 -2.15 1.85
CA PHE A 167 19.64 -1.24 2.89
C PHE A 167 19.94 -1.77 4.28
N ASN A 168 20.59 -0.99 5.13
CA ASN A 168 20.70 -1.32 6.55
C ASN A 168 19.51 -0.73 7.32
N PHE A 169 18.53 -1.55 7.69
CA PHE A 169 17.25 -1.06 8.23
C PHE A 169 16.74 -1.85 9.44
N VAL A 170 15.78 -1.25 10.13
CA VAL A 170 14.94 -1.87 11.17
C VAL A 170 13.52 -1.31 11.05
N PHE A 171 12.50 -2.14 11.25
CA PHE A 171 11.12 -1.67 11.29
C PHE A 171 10.77 -1.06 12.64
N GLU A 172 10.15 0.11 12.62
CA GLU A 172 9.71 0.85 13.81
C GLU A 172 8.73 0.01 14.65
N GLU A 173 7.84 -0.72 13.98
CA GLU A 173 6.81 -1.57 14.58
C GLU A 173 7.41 -2.70 15.42
N ASP A 174 8.61 -3.17 15.08
CA ASP A 174 9.27 -4.20 15.87
C ASP A 174 9.96 -3.62 17.11
N LEU A 175 10.24 -2.31 17.16
CA LEU A 175 11.04 -1.70 18.23
C LEU A 175 10.28 -1.60 19.55
N ASP A 176 10.91 -2.06 20.62
CA ASP A 176 10.48 -1.85 21.99
C ASP A 176 11.11 -0.59 22.59
N LEU A 177 10.94 0.53 21.88
CA LEU A 177 11.44 1.86 22.28
C LEU A 177 10.26 2.84 22.39
N SER A 178 10.41 3.88 23.21
CA SER A 178 9.44 4.98 23.24
C SER A 178 9.65 5.94 22.07
N ASN A 179 8.57 6.58 21.61
CA ASN A 179 8.62 7.55 20.51
C ASN A 179 9.62 8.68 20.77
N THR A 180 9.70 9.14 22.02
CA THR A 180 10.68 10.15 22.46
C THR A 180 12.13 9.75 22.23
N VAL A 181 12.45 8.46 22.36
CA VAL A 181 13.81 7.93 22.10
C VAL A 181 14.04 7.77 20.60
N ILE A 182 13.03 7.27 19.86
CA ILE A 182 13.10 7.13 18.40
C ILE A 182 13.33 8.48 17.73
N GLU A 183 12.59 9.52 18.12
CA GLU A 183 12.74 10.88 17.60
C GLU A 183 14.12 11.48 17.91
N LYS A 184 14.65 11.25 19.12
CA LYS A 184 16.02 11.67 19.47
C LYS A 184 17.06 10.99 18.57
N ILE A 185 16.88 9.71 18.26
CA ILE A 185 17.78 8.97 17.37
C ILE A 185 17.69 9.51 15.95
N LYS A 186 16.47 9.74 15.43
CA LYS A 186 16.23 10.33 14.11
C LYS A 186 16.92 11.70 13.98
N ARG A 187 16.80 12.58 14.99
CA ARG A 187 17.49 13.90 15.03
C ARG A 187 19.02 13.79 15.03
N HIS A 188 19.56 12.70 15.56
CA HIS A 188 21.00 12.47 15.66
C HIS A 188 21.51 11.43 14.65
N LEU A 189 20.76 11.13 13.58
CA LEU A 189 21.09 10.05 12.63
C LEU A 189 22.51 10.18 12.05
N PHE A 190 22.92 11.41 11.71
CA PHE A 190 24.24 11.69 11.12
C PHE A 190 25.32 12.08 12.13
N ASN A 191 24.97 12.20 13.41
CA ASN A 191 25.93 12.64 14.44
C ASN A 191 26.79 11.47 14.91
N ALA A 192 28.07 11.44 14.52
CA ALA A 192 29.01 10.41 14.96
C ALA A 192 29.20 10.38 16.49
N LYS A 193 29.18 11.55 17.14
CA LYS A 193 29.26 11.68 18.61
C LYS A 193 27.86 11.83 19.19
N ALA A 194 27.34 10.77 19.80
CA ALA A 194 26.08 10.78 20.53
C ALA A 194 26.29 10.49 22.03
N PRO A 195 25.38 10.95 22.91
CA PRO A 195 25.32 10.57 24.32
C PRO A 195 25.39 9.05 24.52
N LYS A 196 25.89 8.62 25.67
CA LYS A 196 26.09 7.19 26.00
C LYS A 196 24.79 6.38 25.81
N ASP A 197 23.67 6.90 26.30
CA ASP A 197 22.36 6.28 26.19
C ASP A 197 21.93 6.04 24.73
N LEU A 198 22.22 6.99 23.83
CA LEU A 198 21.92 6.84 22.40
C LEU A 198 22.84 5.83 21.73
N ASN A 199 24.10 5.72 22.15
CA ASN A 199 25.02 4.71 21.61
C ASN A 199 24.59 3.29 21.98
N GLU A 200 24.06 3.08 23.18
CA GLU A 200 23.50 1.78 23.60
C GLU A 200 22.30 1.41 22.70
N VAL A 201 21.39 2.35 22.44
CA VAL A 201 20.26 2.08 21.52
C VAL A 201 20.75 1.85 20.10
N ARG A 202 21.75 2.59 19.59
CA ARG A 202 22.32 2.35 18.26
C ARG A 202 22.93 0.94 18.14
N GLN A 203 23.59 0.44 19.18
CA GLN A 203 24.11 -0.92 19.20
C GLN A 203 22.97 -1.94 19.17
N ALA A 204 21.90 -1.72 19.94
CA ALA A 204 20.71 -2.57 19.90
C ALA A 204 20.04 -2.57 18.51
N LEU A 205 19.95 -1.41 17.85
CA LEU A 205 19.44 -1.30 16.48
C LEU A 205 20.32 -2.08 15.48
N ARG A 206 21.65 -1.99 15.59
CA ARG A 206 22.56 -2.76 14.72
C ARG A 206 22.42 -4.26 14.93
N ALA A 207 22.32 -4.71 16.18
CA ALA A 207 22.09 -6.12 16.48
C ALA A 207 20.76 -6.60 15.88
N LYS A 208 19.72 -5.76 15.96
CA LYS A 208 18.41 -6.08 15.37
C LYS A 208 18.42 -6.06 13.85
N ALA A 209 19.11 -5.11 13.23
CA ALA A 209 19.30 -5.07 11.78
C ALA A 209 19.91 -6.38 11.26
N GLN A 210 20.90 -6.94 11.95
CA GLN A 210 21.50 -8.22 11.60
C GLN A 210 20.50 -9.39 11.61
N VAL A 211 19.47 -9.36 12.48
CA VAL A 211 18.41 -10.38 12.49
C VAL A 211 17.61 -10.34 11.19
N TYR A 212 17.33 -9.15 10.64
CA TYR A 212 16.72 -9.02 9.32
C TYR A 212 17.63 -9.39 8.17
N TYR A 213 18.86 -9.87 8.40
CA TYR A 213 19.71 -10.51 7.38
C TYR A 213 19.88 -12.01 7.62
N SER A 214 19.34 -12.53 8.72
CA SER A 214 19.34 -13.96 9.01
C SER A 214 18.31 -14.72 8.16
N SER A 215 18.46 -16.04 8.05
CA SER A 215 17.49 -16.92 7.38
C SER A 215 16.16 -17.03 8.12
N GLU A 216 16.12 -16.70 9.42
CA GLU A 216 14.91 -16.75 10.26
C GLU A 216 13.90 -15.64 9.89
N ALA A 217 14.38 -14.48 9.47
CA ALA A 217 13.52 -13.38 9.03
C ALA A 217 12.88 -13.58 7.64
N LEU A 218 13.41 -14.51 6.83
CA LEU A 218 12.82 -14.91 5.53
C LEU A 218 11.84 -16.07 5.67
N ASN A 219 12.14 -16.98 6.61
CA ASN A 219 11.35 -18.17 6.86
C ASN A 219 11.09 -18.29 8.36
N PRO A 220 10.07 -17.59 8.88
CA PRO A 220 9.71 -17.70 10.29
C PRO A 220 9.27 -19.14 10.56
N ARG A 221 10.17 -19.95 11.11
CA ARG A 221 9.83 -21.33 11.49
C ARG A 221 8.98 -21.29 12.77
N PRO A 222 7.94 -22.14 12.88
CA PRO A 222 7.28 -22.35 14.15
C PRO A 222 8.33 -22.78 15.18
N LYS A 223 8.46 -22.03 16.28
CA LYS A 223 9.42 -22.38 17.34
C LYS A 223 9.11 -23.79 17.83
N ARG A 224 10.01 -24.73 17.54
CA ARG A 224 9.84 -26.15 17.87
C ARG A 224 9.96 -26.33 19.38
N GLY A 225 8.81 -26.44 20.04
CA GLY A 225 8.67 -26.59 21.48
C GLY A 225 7.20 -26.64 21.86
N ARG A 226 6.89 -27.09 23.08
CA ARG A 226 5.52 -27.18 23.63
C ARG A 226 4.75 -25.89 23.29
N PRO A 227 3.46 -25.98 22.88
CA PRO A 227 2.65 -24.79 22.60
C PRO A 227 2.82 -23.81 23.77
N PRO A 228 3.37 -22.60 23.52
CA PRO A 228 3.34 -21.55 24.52
C PRO A 228 1.89 -21.37 24.94
N LYS A 229 1.61 -21.23 26.24
CA LYS A 229 0.29 -20.78 26.70
C LYS A 229 -0.09 -19.60 25.82
N GLN A 230 -1.22 -19.68 25.13
CA GLN A 230 -1.81 -18.58 24.37
C GLN A 230 -2.13 -17.47 25.36
N ILE A 231 -1.09 -16.70 25.71
CA ILE A 231 -1.27 -15.34 26.17
C ILE A 231 -1.67 -14.65 24.88
N VAL A 232 -2.96 -14.33 24.76
CA VAL A 232 -3.46 -13.39 23.77
C VAL A 232 -2.67 -12.11 24.02
N LYS A 233 -1.54 -11.98 23.32
CA LYS A 233 -0.75 -10.76 23.31
C LYS A 233 -1.59 -9.86 22.43
N VAL A 234 -2.47 -9.10 23.08
CA VAL A 234 -3.15 -7.98 22.43
C VAL A 234 -2.01 -7.10 21.92
N GLU A 235 -1.72 -7.20 20.62
CA GLU A 235 -0.81 -6.28 19.93
C GLU A 235 -1.52 -4.93 19.91
N VAL A 236 -1.33 -4.18 20.99
CA VAL A 236 -1.67 -2.77 21.02
C VAL A 236 -0.66 -2.10 20.08
N GLU A 237 -1.13 -1.74 18.88
CA GLU A 237 -0.35 -1.00 17.91
C GLU A 237 0.15 0.30 18.56
N LYS A 238 1.47 0.50 18.54
CA LYS A 238 2.09 1.68 19.14
C LYS A 238 1.84 2.88 18.21
N PRO A 239 1.48 4.06 18.75
CA PRO A 239 1.38 5.25 17.92
C PRO A 239 2.72 5.53 17.24
N ALA A 240 2.70 5.81 15.94
CA ALA A 240 3.92 6.08 15.18
C ALA A 240 4.65 7.32 15.69
N SER A 241 5.98 7.32 15.65
CA SER A 241 6.79 8.49 15.95
C SER A 241 6.77 9.53 14.82
N ALA A 242 7.10 10.78 15.14
CA ALA A 242 7.15 11.84 14.15
C ALA A 242 8.20 11.57 13.05
N ASP A 243 7.89 12.00 11.83
CA ASP A 243 8.82 12.02 10.71
C ASP A 243 9.80 13.18 10.89
N ILE A 244 11.10 12.88 10.94
CA ILE A 244 12.17 13.86 11.15
C ILE A 244 13.22 13.61 10.09
N TYR A 245 13.36 14.58 9.19
CA TYR A 245 14.26 14.53 8.05
C TYR A 245 15.18 15.76 8.07
N SER A 246 16.44 15.60 7.69
CA SER A 246 17.46 16.66 7.77
C SER A 246 18.13 16.98 6.44
N THR A 247 18.05 16.05 5.47
CA THR A 247 18.73 16.11 4.18
C THR A 247 17.76 16.13 3.00
N LEU A 248 16.53 16.60 3.24
CA LEU A 248 15.49 16.72 2.20
C LEU A 248 15.83 17.84 1.20
N PRO A 249 15.94 17.52 -0.09
CA PRO A 249 15.97 18.53 -1.13
C PRO A 249 14.63 19.27 -1.22
N PRO A 250 14.61 20.60 -1.43
CA PRO A 250 13.37 21.37 -1.56
C PRO A 250 12.41 20.84 -2.63
N ALA A 251 12.95 20.33 -3.74
CA ALA A 251 12.17 19.78 -4.85
C ALA A 251 11.37 18.51 -4.49
N ILE A 252 11.69 17.84 -3.38
CA ILE A 252 11.04 16.59 -2.97
C ILE A 252 9.97 16.83 -1.89
N CYS A 253 10.01 17.98 -1.22
CA CYS A 253 9.14 18.27 -0.08
C CYS A 253 7.64 18.15 -0.41
N SER A 254 7.21 18.52 -1.61
CA SER A 254 5.80 18.42 -2.05
C SER A 254 5.36 17.01 -2.45
N PHE A 255 6.32 16.09 -2.63
CA PHE A 255 6.12 14.70 -3.06
C PHE A 255 6.35 13.68 -1.92
N LEU A 256 6.51 14.14 -0.68
CA LEU A 256 6.69 13.27 0.47
C LEU A 256 5.44 12.44 0.72
N TYR A 257 5.63 11.13 0.73
CA TYR A 257 4.56 10.19 0.98
C TYR A 257 4.39 9.97 2.49
N VAL A 258 3.41 10.65 3.06
CA VAL A 258 3.11 10.67 4.50
C VAL A 258 1.65 10.24 4.71
N PRO A 259 1.30 8.97 4.42
CA PRO A 259 -0.03 8.49 4.77
C PRO A 259 -0.17 8.42 6.29
N GLU A 260 -1.34 8.82 6.76
CA GLU A 260 -1.77 8.66 8.15
C GLU A 260 -2.50 7.32 8.26
N PHE A 261 -1.79 6.28 8.68
CA PHE A 261 -2.41 5.01 9.06
C PHE A 261 -2.54 4.97 10.58
N ASN A 262 -3.77 4.78 11.06
CA ASN A 262 -4.05 4.52 12.46
C ASN A 262 -4.15 3.03 12.75
N THR A 263 -4.37 2.18 11.73
CA THR A 263 -4.51 0.73 11.88
C THR A 263 -3.88 -0.04 10.71
N ALA A 264 -3.25 -1.20 10.96
CA ALA A 264 -2.71 -2.04 9.89
C ALA A 264 -3.77 -2.58 8.90
N SER A 265 -5.05 -2.58 9.29
CA SER A 265 -6.20 -2.92 8.44
C SER A 265 -6.37 -1.95 7.25
N GLU A 266 -6.04 -0.67 7.45
CA GLU A 266 -6.17 0.39 6.43
C GLU A 266 -5.19 0.20 5.27
N VAL A 267 -4.05 -0.45 5.53
CA VAL A 267 -2.97 -0.72 4.57
C VAL A 267 -3.25 -1.94 3.69
N THR A 268 -4.05 -2.89 4.17
CA THR A 268 -4.38 -4.13 3.43
C THR A 268 -5.45 -3.94 2.36
N PHE A 269 -6.01 -2.73 2.26
CA PHE A 269 -7.23 -2.48 1.52
C PHE A 269 -6.95 -1.98 0.09
N SER A 270 -7.77 -2.46 -0.85
CA SER A 270 -7.68 -2.28 -2.31
C SER A 270 -7.00 -1.00 -2.81
N ALA A 271 -6.11 -1.11 -3.82
CA ALA A 271 -5.40 0.01 -4.42
C ALA A 271 -6.32 1.04 -5.12
N LYS A 272 -7.57 0.64 -5.43
CA LYS A 272 -8.58 1.49 -6.07
C LYS A 272 -9.32 2.41 -5.11
N PHE A 273 -9.27 2.15 -3.80
CA PHE A 273 -10.00 2.93 -2.80
C PHE A 273 -9.02 3.51 -1.79
N GLY A 274 -9.19 4.79 -1.43
CA GLY A 274 -8.29 5.49 -0.52
C GLY A 274 -8.42 4.99 0.93
N SER A 275 -9.59 4.47 1.30
CA SER A 275 -9.87 3.91 2.62
C SER A 275 -10.86 2.73 2.58
N GLN A 276 -10.86 1.94 3.64
CA GLN A 276 -11.85 0.87 3.86
C GLN A 276 -13.28 1.44 3.89
N ASP A 277 -13.47 2.65 4.41
CA ASP A 277 -14.78 3.32 4.47
C ASP A 277 -15.27 3.77 3.09
N GLU A 278 -14.40 4.23 2.19
CA GLU A 278 -14.75 4.54 0.80
C GLU A 278 -15.21 3.31 0.04
N PHE A 279 -14.57 2.16 0.27
CA PHE A 279 -15.06 0.92 -0.29
C PHE A 279 -16.38 0.49 0.32
N VAL A 280 -16.55 0.53 1.65
CA VAL A 280 -17.81 0.14 2.29
C VAL A 280 -18.95 1.06 1.87
N THR A 281 -18.70 2.35 1.66
CA THR A 281 -19.70 3.29 1.15
C THR A 281 -20.03 3.05 -0.32
N ASN A 282 -19.05 2.77 -1.17
CA ASN A 282 -19.28 2.36 -2.56
C ASN A 282 -19.91 0.96 -2.68
N PHE A 283 -19.61 0.06 -1.75
CA PHE A 283 -20.22 -1.26 -1.64
C PHE A 283 -21.67 -1.16 -1.21
N LYS A 284 -21.96 -0.35 -0.17
CA LYS A 284 -23.33 -0.04 0.25
C LYS A 284 -24.11 0.70 -0.84
N SER A 285 -23.46 1.52 -1.67
CA SER A 285 -24.12 2.18 -2.80
C SER A 285 -24.37 1.19 -3.94
N THR A 286 -23.46 0.24 -4.19
CA THR A 286 -23.58 -0.81 -5.22
C THR A 286 -24.63 -1.87 -4.86
N GLN A 287 -24.71 -2.29 -3.59
CA GLN A 287 -25.82 -3.12 -3.11
C GLN A 287 -27.15 -2.35 -3.11
N LYS A 288 -27.14 -1.05 -2.81
CA LYS A 288 -28.34 -0.21 -2.97
C LYS A 288 -28.77 -0.11 -4.43
N THR A 289 -27.85 0.02 -5.39
CA THR A 289 -28.20 0.05 -6.81
C THR A 289 -28.64 -1.29 -7.35
N GLN A 290 -28.10 -2.42 -6.87
CA GLN A 290 -28.63 -3.75 -7.19
C GLN A 290 -30.03 -3.94 -6.59
N SER A 291 -30.24 -3.58 -5.33
CA SER A 291 -31.57 -3.65 -4.70
C SER A 291 -32.60 -2.72 -5.35
N SER A 292 -32.18 -1.53 -5.80
CA SER A 292 -33.04 -0.58 -6.49
C SER A 292 -33.29 -0.99 -7.94
N LEU A 293 -32.34 -1.65 -8.61
CA LEU A 293 -32.55 -2.30 -9.91
C LEU A 293 -33.54 -3.46 -9.81
N SER A 294 -33.41 -4.33 -8.82
CA SER A 294 -34.39 -5.41 -8.58
C SER A 294 -35.78 -4.85 -8.26
N GLN A 295 -35.87 -3.75 -7.51
CA GLN A 295 -37.14 -3.04 -7.26
C GLN A 295 -37.69 -2.37 -8.52
N LEU A 296 -36.84 -1.80 -9.39
CA LEU A 296 -37.22 -1.23 -10.68
C LEU A 296 -37.66 -2.30 -11.67
N GLU A 297 -37.03 -3.47 -11.67
CA GLU A 297 -37.44 -4.63 -12.46
C GLU A 297 -38.79 -5.16 -11.97
N GLU A 298 -39.00 -5.25 -10.65
CA GLU A 298 -40.28 -5.63 -10.09
C GLU A 298 -41.38 -4.59 -10.37
N LEU A 299 -41.08 -3.30 -10.28
CA LEU A 299 -42.00 -2.23 -10.67
C LEU A 299 -42.29 -2.23 -12.16
N SER A 300 -41.30 -2.49 -13.02
CA SER A 300 -41.51 -2.59 -14.47
C SER A 300 -42.36 -3.81 -14.83
N ARG A 301 -42.18 -4.94 -14.12
CA ARG A 301 -43.00 -6.14 -14.25
C ARG A 301 -44.43 -5.92 -13.77
N ARG A 302 -44.62 -5.20 -12.67
CA ARG A 302 -45.94 -4.76 -12.19
C ARG A 302 -46.62 -3.80 -13.16
N LEU A 303 -45.88 -2.83 -13.71
CA LEU A 303 -46.39 -1.92 -14.74
C LEU A 303 -46.73 -2.63 -16.05
N ALA A 304 -45.96 -3.63 -16.46
CA ALA A 304 -46.29 -4.48 -17.61
C ALA A 304 -47.58 -5.28 -17.37
N ASN A 305 -47.77 -5.81 -16.16
CA ASN A 305 -49.00 -6.50 -15.76
C ASN A 305 -50.21 -5.53 -15.70
N ILE A 306 -50.01 -4.29 -15.27
CA ILE A 306 -51.05 -3.24 -15.29
C ILE A 306 -51.40 -2.84 -16.73
N ARG A 307 -50.42 -2.78 -17.64
CA ARG A 307 -50.68 -2.52 -19.07
C ARG A 307 -51.46 -3.66 -19.73
N LEU A 308 -51.20 -4.91 -19.35
CA LEU A 308 -51.94 -6.09 -19.84
C LEU A 308 -53.36 -6.16 -19.28
N THR A 309 -53.58 -5.74 -18.04
CA THR A 309 -54.93 -5.68 -17.43
C THR A 309 -55.74 -4.50 -17.96
N ASN A 310 -55.12 -3.33 -18.18
CA ASN A 310 -55.79 -2.20 -18.85
C ASN A 310 -56.17 -2.50 -20.31
N GLN A 311 -55.42 -3.37 -21.01
CA GLN A 311 -55.82 -3.86 -22.34
C GLN A 311 -57.04 -4.79 -22.30
N GLN A 312 -57.29 -5.49 -21.19
CA GLN A 312 -58.50 -6.29 -21.01
C GLN A 312 -59.71 -5.42 -20.66
N ASP A 313 -59.51 -4.33 -19.93
CA ASP A 313 -60.57 -3.37 -19.60
C ASP A 313 -60.95 -2.45 -20.77
N GLU A 314 -60.01 -2.12 -21.68
CA GLU A 314 -60.34 -1.36 -22.90
C GLU A 314 -61.15 -2.15 -23.93
N ILE A 315 -61.08 -3.49 -23.95
CA ILE A 315 -61.92 -4.32 -24.83
C ILE A 315 -63.39 -4.31 -24.36
N ILE A 316 -63.65 -4.02 -23.08
CA ILE A 316 -65.01 -4.01 -22.51
C ILE A 316 -65.64 -2.60 -22.54
N LEU A 317 -64.83 -1.52 -22.57
CA LEU A 317 -65.32 -0.14 -22.54
C LEU A 317 -65.38 0.57 -23.92
N GLY A 318 -64.91 -0.06 -25.00
CA GLY A 318 -64.87 0.51 -26.36
C GLY A 318 -66.22 0.61 -27.12
N ALA A 319 -67.36 0.46 -26.45
CA ALA A 319 -68.68 0.53 -27.07
C ALA A 319 -69.56 1.64 -26.47
N GLN A 320 -69.09 2.90 -26.50
CA GLN A 320 -69.94 4.10 -26.63
C GLN A 320 -69.13 5.40 -26.63
N GLY A 321 -69.36 6.27 -27.63
CA GLY A 321 -69.20 7.72 -27.50
C GLY A 321 -68.07 8.38 -28.30
N ARG A 322 -68.42 8.98 -29.46
CA ARG A 322 -67.70 10.08 -30.12
C ARG A 322 -67.47 11.24 -29.12
N VAL A 323 -66.44 12.10 -29.20
CA VAL A 323 -66.18 13.14 -30.23
C VAL A 323 -64.73 13.64 -30.06
N LEU A 324 -64.06 13.90 -31.18
CA LEU A 324 -62.75 14.54 -31.33
C LEU A 324 -62.78 16.02 -30.90
N GLU A 325 -61.81 16.46 -30.10
CA GLU A 325 -61.25 17.81 -30.27
C GLU A 325 -59.80 17.89 -29.80
N THR A 326 -58.98 18.43 -30.68
CA THR A 326 -57.52 18.47 -30.67
C THR A 326 -57.00 19.72 -29.96
N VAL A 327 -56.13 19.49 -28.97
CA VAL A 327 -54.85 20.14 -28.61
C VAL A 327 -54.41 21.35 -29.48
N PRO A 328 -53.77 22.38 -28.88
CA PRO A 328 -52.35 22.54 -29.17
C PRO A 328 -51.46 22.69 -27.93
N GLU A 329 -50.50 21.77 -27.86
CA GLU A 329 -49.20 21.83 -27.22
C GLU A 329 -48.33 22.77 -28.08
N VAL A 330 -47.41 23.55 -27.52
CA VAL A 330 -45.96 23.27 -27.55
C VAL A 330 -45.32 24.56 -27.02
N ALA A 331 -44.58 24.47 -25.91
CA ALA A 331 -43.12 24.57 -25.79
C ALA A 331 -42.53 25.91 -26.28
N ALA A 332 -41.42 26.43 -25.80
CA ALA A 332 -40.35 26.00 -24.93
C ALA A 332 -39.58 27.30 -24.54
N PRO A 333 -38.58 27.23 -23.67
CA PRO A 333 -38.12 28.37 -22.88
C PRO A 333 -36.85 29.05 -23.42
N VAL A 334 -36.39 30.01 -22.62
CA VAL A 334 -34.99 30.47 -22.45
C VAL A 334 -34.60 31.73 -23.22
N LYS A 335 -34.37 32.83 -22.49
CA LYS A 335 -33.03 33.43 -22.33
C LYS A 335 -32.98 34.55 -21.27
N ARG A 336 -32.09 34.31 -20.29
CA ARG A 336 -31.33 35.25 -19.44
C ARG A 336 -31.22 36.68 -20.00
N ARG A 337 -31.36 37.72 -19.17
CA ARG A 337 -30.26 38.39 -18.41
C ARG A 337 -30.74 39.75 -17.84
N SER A 338 -29.96 40.19 -16.85
CA SER A 338 -29.77 41.56 -16.33
C SER A 338 -30.90 42.23 -15.54
N SER A 339 -30.71 42.18 -14.23
CA SER A 339 -30.96 43.29 -13.31
C SER A 339 -30.36 44.60 -13.81
N LYS A 340 -31.18 45.65 -13.88
CA LYS A 340 -30.74 47.03 -13.65
C LYS A 340 -31.88 47.84 -13.04
N SER A 341 -31.57 48.38 -11.87
CA SER A 341 -32.30 49.39 -11.12
C SER A 341 -32.72 50.61 -11.96
N LYS A 342 -33.92 51.13 -11.71
CA LYS A 342 -34.25 52.55 -11.48
C LYS A 342 -35.76 52.70 -11.31
N GLY A 343 -36.17 53.40 -10.25
CA GLY A 343 -37.56 53.72 -9.92
C GLY A 343 -37.81 53.52 -8.45
#